data_AF-K0IFP9-F1
#
_entry.id   AF-K0IFP9-F1
#
_cell.length_a   1.000
_cell.length_b   1.000
_cell.length_c   1.000
_cell.angle_alpha   90.00
_cell.angle_beta   90.00
_cell.angle_gamma   90.00
#
_symmetry.space_group_name_H-M   'P 1'
#
loop_
_entity.id
_entity.type
_entity.pdbx_description
1 polymer ?
#
loop_
_entity_poly.entity_id
_entity_poly.type
_entity_poly.pdbx_seq_one_letter_code
_entity_poly.pdbx_strand_id
1 'polypeptide(L)' 'MAVSSLVLAVPEQEFHQEMNKINNWLVELRSLGVDAKSRNDLNNEKELQDATDNIKRSLYEEYKKAYA' A
#
# COMPACT_ATOMS: atom_id res chain seq x y z
N MET A 1 -44.11 -5.73 -6.14
CA MET A 1 -43.50 -4.49 -5.64
C MET A 1 -42.07 -4.82 -5.26
N ALA A 2 -41.10 -4.27 -5.98
CA ALA A 2 -39.68 -4.52 -5.76
C ALA A 2 -39.18 -3.60 -4.65
N VAL A 3 -38.68 -4.17 -3.55
CA VAL A 3 -37.82 -3.45 -2.62
C VAL A 3 -36.39 -3.73 -3.06
N SER A 4 -35.89 -2.85 -3.92
CA SER A 4 -34.49 -2.84 -4.34
C SER A 4 -33.65 -2.32 -3.17
N SER A 5 -33.08 -3.23 -2.39
CA SER A 5 -32.01 -2.90 -1.45
C SER A 5 -30.72 -2.71 -2.24
N LEU A 6 -30.48 -1.47 -2.67
CA LEU A 6 -29.21 -1.02 -3.24
C LEU A 6 -28.18 -0.88 -2.11
N VAL A 7 -27.74 -2.00 -1.55
CA VAL A 7 -26.50 -2.04 -0.75
C VAL A 7 -25.39 -2.33 -1.75
N LEU A 8 -24.50 -1.36 -1.91
CA LEU A 8 -23.29 -1.40 -2.72
C LEU A 8 -22.47 -2.66 -2.40
N ALA A 9 -22.70 -3.73 -3.14
CA ALA A 9 -21.81 -4.88 -3.16
C ALA A 9 -20.61 -4.49 -4.03
N VAL A 10 -19.59 -3.87 -3.42
CA VAL A 10 -18.25 -3.91 -3.99
C VAL A 10 -17.93 -5.40 -4.16
N PRO A 11 -17.63 -5.88 -5.37
CA PRO A 11 -17.42 -7.30 -5.58
C PRO A 11 -16.26 -7.75 -4.69
N GLU A 12 -16.48 -8.77 -3.86
CA GLU A 12 -15.50 -9.26 -2.86
C GLU A 12 -14.11 -9.49 -3.47
N GLN A 13 -14.04 -9.81 -4.77
CA GLN A 13 -12.81 -9.99 -5.52
C GLN A 13 -11.95 -8.71 -5.62
N GLU A 14 -12.54 -7.54 -5.82
CA GLU A 14 -11.80 -6.26 -5.89
C GLU A 14 -11.23 -5.88 -4.53
N PHE A 15 -12.02 -6.04 -3.45
CA PHE A 15 -11.57 -5.80 -2.09
C PHE A 15 -10.38 -6.69 -1.69
N HIS A 16 -10.42 -7.98 -2.03
CA HIS A 16 -9.29 -8.90 -1.76
C HIS A 16 -8.03 -8.51 -2.54
N GLN A 17 -8.16 -8.01 -3.77
CA GLN A 17 -7.02 -7.53 -4.55
C GLN A 17 -6.39 -6.28 -3.94
N GLU A 18 -7.20 -5.30 -3.52
CA GLU A 18 -6.71 -4.07 -2.86
C GLU A 18 -6.01 -4.38 -1.52
N MET A 19 -6.60 -5.26 -0.71
CA MET A 19 -5.98 -5.73 0.53
C MET A 19 -4.65 -6.44 0.30
N ASN A 20 -4.54 -7.26 -0.76
CA ASN A 20 -3.29 -7.91 -1.13
C ASN A 20 -2.21 -6.90 -1.52
N LYS A 21 -2.56 -5.86 -2.28
CA LYS A 21 -1.60 -4.80 -2.66
C LYS A 21 -1.14 -3.99 -1.46
N ILE A 22 -2.06 -3.59 -0.57
CA ILE A 22 -1.73 -2.90 0.68
C ILE A 22 -0.79 -3.76 1.53
N ASN A 23 -1.06 -5.06 1.67
CA ASN A 23 -0.19 -5.98 2.39
C ASN A 23 1.22 -6.06 1.76
N ASN A 24 1.33 -6.07 0.43
CA ASN A 24 2.62 -6.08 -0.25
C ASN A 24 3.45 -4.85 0.09
N TRP A 25 2.85 -3.66 0.06
CA TRP A 25 3.56 -2.42 0.40
C TRP A 25 3.98 -2.37 1.87
N LEU A 26 3.13 -2.86 2.78
CA LEU A 26 3.49 -2.95 4.20
C LEU A 26 4.66 -3.92 4.44
N VAL A 27 4.68 -5.06 3.74
CA VAL A 27 5.80 -6.01 3.77
C VAL A 27 7.07 -5.37 3.25
N GLU A 28 6.96 -4.61 2.15
CA GLU A 28 8.11 -3.95 1.55
C GLU A 28 8.69 -2.86 2.44
N LEU A 29 7.85 -1.99 3.03
CA LEU A 29 8.28 -1.00 4.02
C LEU A 29 8.98 -1.66 5.22
N ARG A 30 8.48 -2.81 5.69
CA ARG A 30 9.14 -3.58 6.75
C ARG A 30 10.52 -4.09 6.33
N SER A 31 10.69 -4.53 5.07
CA SER A 31 12.00 -4.94 4.56
C SER A 31 13.02 -3.79 4.53
N LEU A 32 12.53 -2.56 4.41
CA LEU A 32 13.33 -1.32 4.46
C LEU A 32 13.53 -0.79 5.89
N GLY A 33 13.06 -1.53 6.91
CA GLY A 33 13.17 -1.15 8.33
C GLY A 33 12.09 -0.20 8.81
N VAL A 34 11.03 0.04 8.03
CA VAL A 34 9.91 0.93 8.39
C VAL A 34 8.70 0.10 8.83
N ASP A 35 8.34 0.19 10.10
CA ASP A 35 7.10 -0.43 10.60
C ASP A 35 5.90 0.51 10.40
N ALA A 36 5.29 0.41 9.22
CA ALA A 36 4.04 1.10 8.92
C ALA A 36 2.87 0.38 9.61
N LYS A 37 2.20 1.09 10.54
CA LYS A 37 0.99 0.59 11.20
C LYS A 37 -0.21 0.86 10.30
N SER A 38 -0.91 -0.20 9.88
CA SER A 38 -2.25 -0.07 9.31
C SER A 38 -3.19 0.44 10.39
N ARG A 39 -3.56 1.73 10.35
CA ARG A 39 -4.61 2.31 11.20
C ARG A 39 -5.74 2.74 10.26
N ASN A 40 -6.90 2.06 10.37
CA ASN A 40 -8.22 2.37 9.78
C ASN A 40 -8.25 3.17 8.48
N ASP A 41 -8.82 2.61 7.40
CA ASP A 41 -9.38 3.27 6.19
C ASP A 41 -8.58 4.43 5.53
N LEU A 42 -7.41 4.76 6.07
CA LEU A 42 -6.46 5.80 5.68
C LEU A 42 -5.19 5.18 5.09
N ASN A 43 -5.11 3.84 5.04
CA ASN A 43 -4.11 3.13 4.25
C ASN A 43 -4.50 3.24 2.77
N ASN A 44 -4.37 4.43 2.22
CA ASN A 44 -4.49 4.63 0.79
C ASN A 44 -3.31 3.89 0.13
N GLU A 45 -3.59 2.91 -0.73
CA GLU A 45 -2.58 2.14 -1.49
C GLU A 45 -1.51 3.06 -2.07
N LYS A 46 -1.93 4.23 -2.55
CA LYS A 46 -1.05 5.26 -3.10
C LYS A 46 -0.05 5.82 -2.09
N GLU A 47 -0.47 6.07 -0.85
CA GLU A 47 0.44 6.60 0.17
C GLU A 47 1.52 5.59 0.54
N LEU A 48 1.16 4.32 0.65
CA LEU A 48 2.11 3.24 0.93
C LEU A 48 3.07 3.02 -0.23
N GLN A 49 2.57 3.06 -1.46
CA GLN A 49 3.38 3.02 -2.67
C GLN A 49 4.35 4.21 -2.74
N ASP A 50 3.86 5.44 -2.61
CA ASP A 50 4.66 6.66 -2.67
C ASP A 50 5.75 6.65 -1.58
N ALA A 51 5.42 6.22 -0.36
CA ALA A 51 6.38 6.09 0.73
C ALA A 51 7.48 5.09 0.38
N THR A 52 7.10 3.92 -0.13
CA THR A 52 8.03 2.86 -0.51
C THR A 52 8.99 3.30 -1.61
N ASP A 53 8.45 3.90 -2.68
CA ASP A 53 9.24 4.36 -3.83
C ASP A 53 10.20 5.49 -3.44
N ASN A 54 9.78 6.41 -2.58
CA ASN A 54 10.64 7.47 -2.08
C ASN A 54 11.82 6.94 -1.26
N ILE A 55 11.59 5.96 -0.37
CA ILE A 55 12.66 5.36 0.43
C ILE A 55 13.67 4.63 -0.48
N LYS A 56 13.19 3.80 -1.41
CA LYS A 56 14.06 3.10 -2.36
C LYS A 56 14.92 4.05 -3.17
N ARG A 57 14.34 5.15 -3.67
CA ARG A 57 15.08 6.15 -4.44
C ARG A 57 16.19 6.79 -3.59
N SER A 58 15.88 7.18 -2.35
CA SER A 58 16.88 7.76 -1.43
C SER A 58 18.03 6.79 -1.18
N LEU A 59 17.72 5.53 -0.86
CA LEU A 59 18.73 4.48 -0.63
C LEU A 59 19.60 4.24 -1.86
N TYR A 60 19.02 4.26 -3.06
CA TYR A 60 19.76 4.09 -4.30
C TYR A 60 20.67 5.29 -4.61
N GLU A 61 20.22 6.52 -4.36
CA GLU A 61 21.03 7.72 -4.50
C GLU A 61 22.21 7.74 -3.52
N GLU A 62 21.97 7.36 -2.27
CA GLU A 62 23.02 7.21 -1.26
C GLU A 62 24.04 6.13 -1.64
N TYR A 63 23.57 4.98 -2.12
CA TYR A 63 24.43 3.91 -2.63
C TYR A 63 25.32 4.42 -3.77
N LYS A 64 24.76 5.11 -4.77
CA LYS A 64 25.56 5.71 -5.84
C LYS A 64 26.59 6.68 -5.28
N LYS A 65 26.20 7.56 -4.36
CA LYS A 65 27.13 8.54 -3.79
C LYS A 65 28.31 7.88 -3.05
N ALA A 66 28.07 6.75 -2.38
CA ALA A 66 29.11 6.05 -1.63
C ALA A 66 30.04 5.21 -2.52
N TYR A 67 29.58 4.77 -3.69
CA TYR A 67 30.27 3.79 -4.54
C TYR A 67 30.48 4.22 -6.00
N ALA A 68 30.22 5.49 -6.35
CA ALA A 68 30.47 6.08 -7.68
C ALA A 68 31.71 6.97 -7.70
#